data_AF-A0A3S2WY78-F1
#
_entry.id   AF-A0A3S2WY78-F1
#
_cell.length_a   1.000
_cell.length_b   1.000
_cell.length_c   1.000
_cell.angle_alpha   90.00
_cell.angle_beta   90.00
_cell.angle_gamma   90.00
#
_symmetry.space_group_name_H-M   'P 1'
#
loop_
_entity.id
_entity.type
_entity.pdbx_description
1 polymer ?
#
loop_
_entity_poly.entity_id
_entity_poly.type
_entity_poly.pdbx_seq_one_letter_code
_entity_poly.pdbx_strand_id
1 'polypeptide(L)'
;MSITTYGLQQIKKELQHLPNEQLAELLLRVARYKKENKELLAYLLFNAHDEQGFIEQVKAEVGFNFSQLPTQSYFAAKGLRKILRLITKYVKFTASKPAEIELLISFCQNYLQYADRKTSYKPLRVIFIRQLEKIRTSIGKLHEDLQYDYSSSYEELLADADKKLQWLNINDHVL
;
A
#
# COMPACT_ATOMS: atom_id res chain seq x y z
N MET A 1 27.07 -18.91 23.97
CA MET A 1 27.05 -17.49 24.35
C MET A 1 25.90 -16.83 23.61
N SER A 2 24.95 -16.22 24.33
CA SER A 2 23.85 -15.48 23.71
C SER A 2 24.39 -14.17 23.13
N ILE A 3 23.97 -13.86 21.91
CA ILE A 3 24.29 -12.59 21.27
C ILE A 3 23.55 -11.48 22.05
N THR A 4 24.26 -10.45 22.48
CA THR A 4 23.65 -9.27 23.11
C THR A 4 22.73 -8.58 22.11
N THR A 5 21.49 -8.32 22.52
CA THR A 5 20.50 -7.63 21.69
C THR A 5 20.38 -6.19 22.14
N TYR A 6 20.45 -5.26 21.18
CA TYR A 6 20.34 -3.82 21.44
C TYR A 6 19.02 -3.28 20.88
N GLY A 7 18.38 -2.39 21.64
CA GLY A 7 17.11 -1.76 21.24
C GLY A 7 17.33 -0.55 20.31
N LEU A 8 16.28 -0.13 19.60
CA LEU A 8 16.33 1.04 18.68
C LEU A 8 16.82 2.32 19.37
N GLN A 9 16.49 2.54 20.64
CA GLN A 9 16.94 3.72 21.38
C GLN A 9 18.45 3.74 21.61
N GLN A 10 19.06 2.58 21.89
CA GLN A 10 20.51 2.46 22.08
C GLN A 10 21.23 2.67 20.75
N ILE A 11 20.74 2.03 19.68
CA ILE A 11 21.27 2.22 18.32
C ILE A 11 21.20 3.70 17.92
N LYS A 12 20.08 4.38 18.19
CA LYS A 12 19.91 5.81 17.89
C LYS A 12 20.94 6.66 18.63
N LYS A 13 21.19 6.40 19.92
CA LYS A 13 22.20 7.14 20.71
C LYS A 13 23.60 6.96 20.12
N GLU A 14 23.99 5.73 19.81
CA GLU A 14 25.30 5.46 19.19
C GLU A 14 25.46 6.17 17.85
N LEU A 15 24.44 6.12 16.99
CA LEU A 15 24.47 6.83 15.69
C LEU A 15 24.65 8.35 15.86
N GLN A 16 24.08 8.95 16.90
CA GLN A 16 24.22 10.40 17.16
C GLN A 16 25.64 10.81 17.58
N HIS A 17 26.45 9.87 18.08
CA HIS A 17 27.83 10.14 18.48
C HIS A 17 28.86 9.94 17.35
N LEU A 18 28.44 9.40 16.19
CA LEU A 18 29.32 9.13 15.07
C LEU A 18 29.46 10.33 14.12
N PRO A 19 30.63 10.50 13.49
CA PRO A 19 30.82 11.51 12.45
C PRO A 19 30.05 11.14 11.17
N ASN A 20 29.70 12.17 10.38
CA ASN A 20 28.86 12.04 9.18
C ASN A 20 29.40 11.04 8.15
N GLU A 21 30.72 10.96 7.96
CA GLU A 21 31.34 10.03 7.01
C GLU A 21 31.11 8.57 7.42
N GLN A 22 31.31 8.25 8.71
CA GLN A 22 31.07 6.91 9.24
C GLN A 22 29.58 6.55 9.21
N LEU A 23 28.70 7.53 9.45
CA LEU A 23 27.25 7.34 9.30
C LEU A 23 26.86 6.98 7.87
N ALA A 24 27.42 7.66 6.87
CA ALA A 24 27.17 7.37 5.47
C ALA A 24 27.63 5.95 5.10
N GLU A 25 28.82 5.54 5.55
CA GLU A 25 29.32 4.18 5.33
C GLU A 25 28.42 3.11 5.96
N LEU A 26 27.96 3.33 7.19
CA LEU A 26 27.03 2.43 7.88
C LEU A 26 25.69 2.34 7.15
N LEU A 27 25.12 3.47 6.73
CA LEU A 27 23.88 3.50 5.96
C LEU A 27 24.02 2.75 4.63
N LEU A 28 25.14 2.93 3.92
CA LEU A 28 25.43 2.19 2.69
C LEU A 28 25.58 0.69 2.94
N ARG A 29 26.21 0.29 4.05
CA ARG A 29 26.31 -1.12 4.44
C ARG A 29 24.92 -1.73 4.69
N VAL A 30 24.05 -1.02 5.40
CA VAL A 30 22.67 -1.44 5.67
C VAL A 30 21.84 -1.51 4.38
N ALA A 31 22.04 -0.58 3.46
CA ALA A 31 21.39 -0.59 2.14
C ALA A 31 21.85 -1.77 1.26
N ARG A 32 23.14 -2.13 1.31
CA ARG A 32 23.69 -3.30 0.60
C ARG A 32 23.18 -4.62 1.17
N TYR A 33 22.89 -4.67 2.47
CA TYR A 33 22.47 -5.89 3.16
C TYR A 33 21.09 -6.40 2.71
N LYS A 34 20.12 -5.49 2.50
CA LYS A 34 18.74 -5.86 2.13
C LYS A 34 18.23 -5.00 0.98
N LYS A 35 17.66 -5.63 -0.04
CA LYS A 35 17.06 -4.93 -1.20
C LYS A 35 16.03 -3.87 -0.77
N GLU A 36 15.17 -4.21 0.20
CA GLU A 36 14.14 -3.30 0.72
C GLU A 36 14.75 -2.04 1.37
N ASN A 37 15.91 -2.15 2.03
CA ASN A 37 16.60 -1.01 2.61
C ASN A 37 17.14 -0.08 1.51
N LYS A 38 17.67 -0.66 0.43
CA LYS A 38 18.12 0.11 -0.74
C LYS A 38 16.95 0.83 -1.41
N GLU A 39 15.81 0.16 -1.58
CA GLU A 39 14.60 0.75 -2.16
C GLU A 39 14.06 1.91 -1.28
N LEU A 40 14.01 1.72 0.04
CA LEU A 40 13.63 2.80 0.98
C LEU A 40 14.61 3.97 0.92
N LEU A 41 15.92 3.71 0.95
CA LEU A 41 16.93 4.78 0.88
C LEU A 41 16.83 5.54 -0.45
N ALA A 42 16.58 4.85 -1.56
CA ALA A 42 16.35 5.48 -2.85
C ALA A 42 15.10 6.36 -2.82
N TYR A 43 14.00 5.90 -2.23
CA TYR A 43 12.81 6.72 -2.05
C TYR A 43 13.13 8.00 -1.23
N LEU A 44 13.77 7.85 -0.06
CA LEU A 44 14.09 8.97 0.82
C LEU A 44 15.00 10.02 0.18
N LEU A 45 15.96 9.60 -0.65
CA LEU A 45 16.92 10.51 -1.27
C LEU A 45 16.42 11.14 -2.58
N PHE A 46 15.64 10.40 -3.37
CA PHE A 46 15.32 10.80 -4.74
C PHE A 46 13.84 11.06 -5.00
N ASN A 47 12.92 10.56 -4.18
CA ASN A 47 11.48 10.65 -4.46
C ASN A 47 10.69 11.32 -3.34
N ALA A 48 11.22 11.41 -2.12
CA ALA A 48 10.49 11.95 -0.97
C ALA A 48 10.12 13.44 -1.09
N HIS A 49 10.76 14.18 -2.01
CA HIS A 49 10.40 15.57 -2.29
C HIS A 49 9.17 15.71 -3.21
N ASP A 50 8.81 14.64 -3.93
CA ASP A 50 7.64 14.56 -4.80
C ASP A 50 6.85 13.27 -4.50
N GLU A 51 6.16 13.28 -3.36
CA GLU A 51 5.35 12.14 -2.91
C GLU A 51 4.25 11.81 -3.94
N GLN A 52 3.65 12.83 -4.56
CA GLN A 52 2.59 12.66 -5.55
C GLN A 52 3.10 11.96 -6.81
N GLY A 53 4.24 12.40 -7.35
CA GLY A 53 4.87 11.72 -8.49
C GLY A 53 5.23 10.26 -8.18
N PHE A 54 5.67 9.98 -6.95
CA PHE A 54 5.92 8.60 -6.52
C PHE A 54 4.63 7.76 -6.44
N ILE A 55 3.54 8.32 -5.89
CA ILE A 55 2.24 7.65 -5.83
C ILE A 55 1.77 7.28 -7.25
N GLU A 56 1.88 8.19 -8.22
CA GLU A 56 1.49 7.92 -9.61
C GLU A 56 2.33 6.82 -10.26
N GLN A 57 3.64 6.79 -10.01
CA GLN A 57 4.50 5.70 -10.47
C GLN A 57 4.07 4.35 -9.88
N VAL A 58 3.71 4.33 -8.59
CA VAL A 58 3.21 3.11 -7.94
C VAL A 58 1.86 2.71 -8.51
N LYS A 59 0.93 3.63 -8.76
CA LYS A 59 -0.36 3.34 -9.41
C LYS A 59 -0.15 2.74 -10.80
N ALA A 60 0.79 3.26 -11.58
CA ALA A 60 1.13 2.72 -12.89
C ALA A 60 1.70 1.29 -12.79
N GLU A 61 2.63 1.04 -11.86
CA GLU A 61 3.19 -0.31 -11.61
C GLU A 61 2.09 -1.28 -11.15
N VAL A 62 1.20 -0.84 -10.27
CA VAL A 62 0.04 -1.61 -9.80
C VAL A 62 -0.88 -1.94 -10.98
N GLY A 63 -1.27 -0.95 -11.79
CA GLY A 63 -2.12 -1.14 -12.96
C GLY A 63 -1.52 -2.13 -13.96
N PHE A 64 -0.22 -2.05 -14.22
CA PHE A 64 0.49 -3.02 -15.07
C PHE A 64 0.46 -4.44 -14.48
N ASN A 65 0.67 -4.60 -13.17
CA ASN A 65 0.54 -5.91 -12.54
C ASN A 65 -0.90 -6.45 -12.60
N PHE A 66 -1.90 -5.57 -12.55
CA PHE A 66 -3.31 -5.94 -12.73
C PHE A 66 -3.61 -6.41 -14.16
N SER A 67 -3.06 -5.76 -15.19
CA SER A 67 -3.26 -6.17 -16.58
C SER A 67 -2.63 -7.54 -16.89
N GLN A 68 -1.67 -7.98 -16.07
CA GLN A 68 -1.05 -9.31 -16.17
C GLN A 68 -1.75 -10.38 -15.31
N LEU A 69 -2.93 -10.08 -14.73
CA LEU A 69 -3.63 -11.06 -13.92
C LEU A 69 -4.12 -12.24 -14.77
N PRO A 70 -3.89 -13.48 -14.31
CA PRO A 70 -4.38 -14.66 -14.99
C PRO A 70 -5.90 -14.80 -14.79
N THR A 71 -6.58 -15.35 -15.79
CA THR A 71 -8.05 -15.52 -15.79
C THR A 71 -8.54 -16.48 -14.69
N GLN A 72 -7.74 -17.49 -14.34
CA GLN A 72 -8.14 -18.48 -13.35
C GLN A 72 -8.16 -17.87 -11.94
N SER A 73 -9.31 -17.95 -11.27
CA SER A 73 -9.59 -17.24 -10.02
C SER A 73 -8.60 -17.50 -8.88
N TYR A 74 -8.07 -18.73 -8.76
CA TYR A 74 -7.03 -19.06 -7.78
C TYR A 74 -5.73 -18.27 -8.04
N PHE A 75 -5.25 -18.27 -9.28
CA PHE A 75 -4.04 -17.55 -9.65
C PHE A 75 -4.25 -16.03 -9.63
N ALA A 76 -5.44 -15.54 -9.99
CA ALA A 76 -5.81 -14.15 -9.84
C ALA A 76 -5.70 -13.70 -8.37
N ALA A 77 -6.28 -14.48 -7.43
CA ALA A 77 -6.18 -14.18 -6.00
C ALA A 77 -4.73 -14.20 -5.49
N LYS A 78 -3.87 -15.07 -6.04
CA LYS A 78 -2.43 -15.07 -5.76
C LYS A 78 -1.76 -13.79 -6.27
N GLY A 79 -2.10 -13.36 -7.49
CA GLY A 79 -1.64 -12.11 -8.09
C GLY A 79 -2.04 -10.88 -7.26
N LEU A 80 -3.32 -10.76 -6.88
CA LEU A 80 -3.81 -9.66 -6.06
C LEU A 80 -3.08 -9.55 -4.72
N ARG A 81 -2.81 -10.66 -4.03
CA ARG A 81 -2.00 -10.64 -2.79
C ARG A 81 -0.55 -10.22 -3.03
N LYS A 82 0.01 -10.47 -4.22
CA LYS A 82 1.33 -9.96 -4.60
C LYS A 82 1.28 -8.44 -4.77
N ILE A 83 0.26 -7.93 -5.46
CA ILE A 83 0.04 -6.49 -5.64
C ILE A 83 -0.15 -5.78 -4.29
N LEU A 84 -0.98 -6.32 -3.39
CA LEU A 84 -1.18 -5.73 -2.06
C LEU A 84 0.10 -5.69 -1.21
N ARG A 85 0.99 -6.68 -1.35
CA ARG A 85 2.30 -6.66 -0.68
C ARG A 85 3.19 -5.54 -1.22
N LEU A 86 3.13 -5.28 -2.53
CA LEU A 86 3.84 -4.18 -3.17
C LEU A 86 3.31 -2.82 -2.69
N ILE A 87 1.99 -2.64 -2.66
CA ILE A 87 1.35 -1.42 -2.11
C ILE A 87 1.74 -1.23 -0.65
N THR A 88 1.64 -2.28 0.18
CA THR A 88 1.99 -2.21 1.60
C THR A 88 3.46 -1.84 1.82
N LYS A 89 4.37 -2.27 0.94
CA LYS A 89 5.78 -1.89 0.97
C LYS A 89 5.95 -0.39 0.70
N TYR A 90 5.33 0.13 -0.35
CA TYR A 90 5.46 1.55 -0.72
C TYR A 90 4.77 2.49 0.27
N VAL A 91 3.64 2.09 0.85
CA VAL A 91 3.00 2.81 1.95
C VAL A 91 3.92 2.93 3.17
N LYS A 92 4.74 1.91 3.46
CA LYS A 92 5.75 2.01 4.53
C LYS A 92 6.88 2.97 4.19
N PHE A 93 7.16 3.20 2.91
CA PHE A 93 8.20 4.13 2.49
C PHE A 93 7.72 5.57 2.60
N THR A 94 6.49 5.86 2.17
CA THR A 94 5.89 7.20 2.29
C THR A 94 5.53 7.53 3.74
N ALA A 95 5.19 6.53 4.55
CA ALA A 95 4.68 6.70 5.92
C ALA A 95 3.46 7.65 6.02
N SER A 96 2.74 7.81 4.90
CA SER A 96 1.64 8.75 4.71
C SER A 96 0.30 8.03 4.65
N LYS A 97 -0.64 8.45 5.50
CA LYS A 97 -2.01 7.92 5.53
C LYS A 97 -2.84 8.29 4.30
N PRO A 98 -2.77 9.53 3.79
CA PRO A 98 -3.34 9.90 2.50
C PRO A 98 -2.88 8.96 1.36
N ALA A 99 -1.57 8.74 1.23
CA ALA A 99 -1.01 7.85 0.21
C ALA A 99 -1.52 6.40 0.34
N GLU A 100 -1.68 5.91 1.58
CA GLU A 100 -2.26 4.59 1.83
C GLU A 100 -3.68 4.46 1.28
N ILE A 101 -4.54 5.45 1.56
CA ILE A 101 -5.93 5.45 1.11
C ILE A 101 -5.99 5.52 -0.42
N GLU A 102 -5.22 6.41 -1.01
CA GLU A 102 -5.20 6.64 -2.45
C GLU A 102 -4.76 5.41 -3.25
N LEU A 103 -3.69 4.73 -2.79
CA LEU A 103 -3.24 3.48 -3.41
C LEU A 103 -4.24 2.34 -3.25
N LEU A 104 -4.95 2.27 -2.12
CA LEU A 104 -5.99 1.26 -1.89
C LEU A 104 -7.25 1.52 -2.73
N ILE A 105 -7.65 2.78 -2.89
CA ILE A 105 -8.74 3.17 -3.79
C ILE A 105 -8.37 2.77 -5.23
N SER A 106 -7.17 3.11 -5.69
CA SER A 106 -6.68 2.71 -7.02
C SER A 106 -6.64 1.19 -7.19
N PHE A 107 -6.23 0.44 -6.15
CA PHE A 107 -6.28 -1.02 -6.17
C PHE A 107 -7.71 -1.54 -6.37
N CYS A 108 -8.68 -0.98 -5.65
CA CYS A 108 -10.08 -1.38 -5.75
C CYS A 108 -10.68 -1.02 -7.12
N GLN A 109 -10.37 0.14 -7.68
CA GLN A 109 -10.79 0.53 -9.04
C GLN A 109 -10.24 -0.46 -10.08
N ASN A 110 -8.95 -0.77 -10.01
CA ASN A 110 -8.31 -1.77 -10.88
C ASN A 110 -8.93 -3.16 -10.69
N TYR A 111 -9.29 -3.54 -9.46
CA TYR A 111 -10.01 -4.78 -9.22
C TYR A 111 -11.34 -4.83 -9.97
N LEU A 112 -12.14 -3.75 -9.94
CA LEU A 112 -13.41 -3.69 -10.67
C LEU A 112 -13.23 -3.77 -12.20
N GLN A 113 -12.09 -3.32 -12.71
CA GLN A 113 -11.77 -3.37 -14.13
C GLN A 113 -11.27 -4.75 -14.59
N TYR A 114 -10.32 -5.35 -13.87
CA TYR A 114 -9.58 -6.52 -14.33
C TYR A 114 -10.00 -7.84 -13.67
N ALA A 115 -10.59 -7.82 -12.47
CA ALA A 115 -10.99 -9.05 -11.80
C ALA A 115 -12.31 -9.59 -12.34
N ASP A 116 -12.46 -10.91 -12.32
CA ASP A 116 -13.72 -11.55 -12.73
C ASP A 116 -14.86 -11.20 -11.77
N ARG A 117 -15.77 -10.35 -12.26
CA ARG A 117 -16.90 -9.78 -11.53
C ARG A 117 -17.91 -10.84 -11.09
N LYS A 118 -18.02 -11.95 -11.82
CA LYS A 118 -18.98 -13.03 -11.54
C LYS A 118 -18.37 -14.17 -10.73
N THR A 119 -17.13 -14.02 -10.27
CA THR A 119 -16.46 -15.09 -9.55
C THR A 119 -17.24 -15.50 -8.30
N SER A 120 -17.53 -16.79 -8.19
CA SER A 120 -18.03 -17.42 -6.94
C SER A 120 -16.89 -17.70 -5.96
N TYR A 121 -15.64 -17.47 -6.38
CA TYR A 121 -14.46 -17.80 -5.61
C TYR A 121 -14.31 -16.85 -4.41
N LYS A 122 -14.70 -17.35 -3.24
CA LYS A 122 -14.71 -16.62 -1.97
C LYS A 122 -13.41 -15.83 -1.68
N PRO A 123 -12.20 -16.34 -1.93
CA PRO A 123 -10.97 -15.57 -1.66
C PRO A 123 -10.84 -14.29 -2.47
N LEU A 124 -11.34 -14.21 -3.71
CA LEU A 124 -11.30 -12.97 -4.49
C LEU A 124 -12.22 -11.91 -3.88
N ARG A 125 -13.40 -12.32 -3.42
CA ARG A 125 -14.37 -11.43 -2.76
C ARG A 125 -13.82 -10.89 -1.44
N VAL A 126 -13.26 -11.78 -0.62
CA VAL A 126 -12.68 -11.43 0.69
C VAL A 126 -11.50 -10.46 0.56
N ILE A 127 -10.66 -10.60 -0.48
CA ILE A 127 -9.55 -9.66 -0.71
C ILE A 127 -10.08 -8.23 -0.92
N PHE A 128 -11.12 -8.08 -1.75
CA PHE A 128 -11.73 -6.80 -2.06
C PHE A 128 -12.42 -6.19 -0.83
N ILE A 129 -13.29 -6.96 -0.15
CA ILE A 129 -14.01 -6.51 1.06
C ILE A 129 -13.03 -6.00 2.12
N ARG A 130 -11.93 -6.72 2.37
CA ARG A 130 -10.91 -6.29 3.34
C ARG A 130 -10.23 -4.97 2.96
N GLN A 131 -10.12 -4.67 1.66
CA GLN A 131 -9.56 -3.37 1.26
C GLN A 131 -10.57 -2.25 1.49
N LEU A 132 -11.87 -2.47 1.25
CA LEU A 132 -12.92 -1.50 1.59
C LEU A 132 -12.93 -1.18 3.09
N GLU A 133 -12.92 -2.21 3.95
CA GLU A 133 -12.83 -2.04 5.40
C GLU A 133 -11.58 -1.25 5.81
N LYS A 134 -10.44 -1.53 5.16
CA LYS A 134 -9.18 -0.85 5.44
C LYS A 134 -9.21 0.62 5.01
N ILE A 135 -9.83 0.93 3.87
CA ILE A 135 -10.03 2.31 3.41
C ILE A 135 -10.93 3.04 4.40
N ARG A 136 -12.11 2.49 4.72
CA ARG A 136 -13.07 3.07 5.67
C ARG A 136 -12.42 3.40 7.02
N THR A 137 -11.71 2.43 7.59
CA THR A 137 -11.02 2.61 8.89
C THR A 137 -9.82 3.56 8.84
N SER A 138 -9.22 3.75 7.66
CA SER A 138 -8.12 4.70 7.47
C SER A 138 -8.65 6.12 7.28
N ILE A 139 -9.75 6.30 6.54
CA ILE A 139 -10.44 7.58 6.37
C ILE A 139 -10.86 8.12 7.73
N GLY A 140 -11.54 7.31 8.57
CA GLY A 140 -11.97 7.75 9.90
C GLY A 140 -10.85 8.14 10.89
N LYS A 141 -9.57 7.97 10.53
CA LYS A 141 -8.40 8.39 11.31
C LYS A 141 -7.73 9.67 10.76
N LEU A 142 -8.18 10.18 9.62
CA LEU A 142 -7.67 11.42 9.04
C LEU A 142 -8.25 12.65 9.75
N HIS A 143 -7.70 13.83 9.47
CA HIS A 143 -8.31 15.11 9.85
C HIS A 143 -9.56 15.41 9.03
N GLU A 144 -10.50 16.18 9.58
CA GLU A 144 -11.83 16.46 8.98
C GLU A 144 -11.76 16.94 7.52
N ASP A 145 -10.86 17.86 7.20
CA ASP A 145 -10.70 18.38 5.83
C ASP A 145 -10.39 17.26 4.82
N LEU A 146 -9.45 16.38 5.16
CA LEU A 146 -9.07 15.25 4.31
C LEU A 146 -10.11 14.13 4.34
N GLN A 147 -10.84 13.98 5.45
CA GLN A 147 -11.91 12.99 5.54
C GLN A 147 -12.97 13.25 4.47
N TYR A 148 -13.37 14.49 4.27
CA TYR A 148 -14.39 14.83 3.28
C TYR A 148 -13.98 14.41 1.86
N ASP A 149 -12.78 14.83 1.43
CA ASP A 149 -12.25 14.53 0.09
C ASP A 149 -12.16 13.02 -0.20
N TYR A 150 -11.62 12.26 0.76
CA TYR A 150 -11.47 10.81 0.60
C TYR A 150 -12.80 10.06 0.78
N SER A 151 -13.75 10.61 1.53
CA SER A 151 -15.09 10.04 1.69
C SER A 151 -15.86 10.08 0.37
N SER A 152 -15.87 11.22 -0.32
CA SER A 152 -16.49 11.33 -1.64
C SER A 152 -15.88 10.35 -2.64
N SER A 153 -14.54 10.26 -2.69
CA SER A 153 -13.84 9.31 -3.57
C SER A 153 -14.17 7.84 -3.25
N TYR A 154 -14.38 7.52 -1.97
CA TYR A 154 -14.75 6.19 -1.51
C TYR A 154 -16.22 5.86 -1.82
N GLU A 155 -17.13 6.81 -1.66
CA GLU A 155 -18.55 6.66 -2.01
C GLU A 155 -18.73 6.42 -3.51
N GLU A 156 -18.01 7.16 -4.35
CA GLU A 156 -17.98 6.92 -5.81
C GLU A 156 -17.54 5.49 -6.12
N LEU A 157 -16.48 5.02 -5.45
CA LEU A 157 -15.98 3.65 -5.61
C LEU A 157 -17.01 2.61 -5.19
N LEU A 158 -17.74 2.83 -4.10
CA LEU A 158 -18.82 1.95 -3.67
C LEU A 158 -19.94 1.92 -4.71
N ALA A 159 -20.42 3.08 -5.17
CA ALA A 159 -21.47 3.16 -6.19
C ALA A 159 -21.07 2.41 -7.48
N ASP A 160 -19.79 2.47 -7.86
CA ASP A 160 -19.24 1.74 -8.99
C ASP A 160 -19.15 0.24 -8.76
N ALA A 161 -18.82 -0.16 -7.52
CA ALA A 161 -18.81 -1.56 -7.11
C ALA A 161 -20.22 -2.16 -7.13
N ASP A 162 -21.26 -1.41 -6.76
CA ASP A 162 -22.67 -1.86 -6.74
C ASP A 162 -23.12 -2.34 -8.10
N LYS A 163 -22.85 -1.48 -9.10
CA LYS A 163 -23.26 -1.69 -10.48
C LYS A 163 -22.55 -2.90 -11.09
N LYS A 164 -21.31 -3.16 -10.66
CA LYS A 164 -20.42 -4.16 -11.27
C LYS A 164 -20.41 -5.50 -10.54
N LEU A 165 -20.69 -5.53 -9.23
CA LEU A 165 -20.55 -6.72 -8.37
C LEU A 165 -21.88 -7.11 -7.74
N GLN A 166 -22.59 -8.04 -8.36
CA GLN A 166 -23.89 -8.55 -7.88
C GLN A 166 -23.84 -9.25 -6.52
N TRP A 167 -22.65 -9.60 -6.03
CA TRP A 167 -22.46 -10.32 -4.76
C TRP A 167 -22.10 -9.40 -3.59
N LEU A 168 -21.84 -8.12 -3.85
CA LEU A 168 -21.44 -7.16 -2.83
C LEU A 168 -22.69 -6.50 -2.24
N ASN A 169 -22.83 -6.51 -0.91
CA ASN A 169 -23.81 -5.69 -0.22
C ASN A 169 -23.11 -4.42 0.27
N ILE A 170 -23.45 -3.28 -0.32
CA ILE A 170 -22.75 -2.01 -0.03
C ILE A 170 -23.16 -1.42 1.31
N ASN A 171 -24.37 -1.73 1.79
CA ASN A 171 -24.87 -1.21 3.05
C ASN A 171 -23.95 -1.55 4.24
N ASP A 172 -23.18 -2.62 4.13
CA ASP A 172 -22.21 -3.06 5.15
C ASP A 172 -20.89 -2.26 5.10
N HIS A 173 -20.68 -1.44 4.06
CA HIS A 173 -19.41 -0.80 3.72
C HIS A 173 -19.45 0.72 3.56
N VAL A 174 -20.63 1.35 3.62
CA VAL A 174 -20.79 2.81 3.69
C VAL A 174 -20.09 3.35 4.95
N LEU A 175 -19.55 4.57 4.86
CA LEU A 175 -18.80 5.23 5.95
C LEU A 175 -19.63 5.38 7.22
#